data_AF-A0A7V9WMK1-F1
#
_entry.id   AF-A0A7V9WMK1-F1
#
_cell.length_a   1.000
_cell.length_b   1.000
_cell.length_c   1.000
_cell.angle_alpha   90.00
_cell.angle_beta   90.00
_cell.angle_gamma   90.00
#
_symmetry.space_group_name_H-M   'P 1'
#
loop_
_entity.id
_entity.type
_entity.pdbx_description
1 polymer ?
#
loop_
_entity_poly.entity_id
_entity_poly.type
_entity_poly.pdbx_seq_one_letter_code
_entity_poly.pdbx_strand_id
1 'polypeptide(L)'
;MKARRHTPEQVIRKLREADRLLGEGKAIGEVCRHLEVSEATYHRWQRQFGGMKADDVKRLKELERENTRLKAIVADQALENRALKEVARGNW
;
A
#
# COMPACT_ATOMS: atom_id res chain seq x y z
N MET A 1 -3.75 14.58 20.91
CA MET A 1 -3.58 13.13 20.66
C MET A 1 -2.84 12.93 19.35
N LYS A 2 -1.84 12.05 19.32
CA LYS A 2 -1.10 11.71 18.09
C LYS A 2 -2.05 10.94 17.15
N ALA A 3 -2.37 11.50 16.00
CA ALA A 3 -3.22 10.81 15.02
C ALA A 3 -2.50 9.52 14.58
N ARG A 4 -2.97 8.36 15.04
CA ARG A 4 -2.51 7.06 14.55
C ARG A 4 -3.01 6.93 13.10
N ARG A 5 -2.12 7.18 12.14
CA ARG A 5 -2.41 6.96 10.72
C ARG A 5 -2.55 5.46 10.49
N HIS A 6 -3.67 5.05 9.89
CA HIS A 6 -3.88 3.68 9.48
C HIS A 6 -3.02 3.37 8.24
N THR A 7 -2.36 2.22 8.22
CA THR A 7 -1.71 1.74 6.99
C THR A 7 -2.77 1.31 5.98
N PRO A 8 -2.47 1.31 4.66
CA PRO A 8 -3.40 0.82 3.65
C PRO A 8 -3.96 -0.58 3.97
N GLU A 9 -3.16 -1.49 4.53
CA GLU A 9 -3.60 -2.82 4.92
C GLU A 9 -4.58 -2.82 6.09
N GLN A 10 -4.38 -1.93 7.06
CA GLN A 10 -5.31 -1.75 8.17
C GLN A 10 -6.63 -1.21 7.67
N VAL A 11 -6.61 -0.25 6.74
CA VAL A 11 -7.80 0.31 6.09
C VAL A 11 -8.58 -0.78 5.38
N ILE A 12 -7.91 -1.56 4.52
CA ILE A 12 -8.58 -2.59 3.70
C ILE A 12 -9.17 -3.70 4.56
N ARG A 13 -8.46 -4.13 5.62
CA ARG A 13 -9.00 -5.10 6.57
C ARG A 13 -10.25 -4.57 7.28
N LYS A 14 -10.23 -3.31 7.72
CA LYS A 14 -11.41 -2.67 8.33
C LYS A 14 -12.56 -2.55 7.32
N LEU A 15 -12.30 -2.24 6.05
CA LEU A 15 -13.34 -2.20 5.01
C LEU A 15 -13.97 -3.57 4.76
N ARG A 16 -13.21 -4.67 4.72
CA ARG A 16 -13.78 -6.02 4.60
C ARG A 16 -14.64 -6.40 5.80
N GLU A 17 -14.21 -6.02 7.00
CA GLU A 17 -15.02 -6.22 8.19
C GLU A 17 -16.29 -5.37 8.15
N ALA A 18 -16.22 -4.14 7.62
CA ALA A 18 -17.39 -3.32 7.34
C ALA A 18 -18.36 -4.04 6.40
N ASP A 19 -17.87 -4.56 5.27
CA ASP A 19 -18.70 -5.26 4.28
C ASP A 19 -19.41 -6.48 4.89
N ARG A 20 -18.72 -7.26 5.73
CA ARG A 20 -19.32 -8.38 6.46
C ARG A 20 -20.45 -7.92 7.38
N LEU A 21 -20.21 -6.89 8.20
CA LEU A 21 -21.19 -6.38 9.16
C LEU A 21 -22.40 -5.73 8.46
N LEU A 22 -22.18 -5.05 7.33
CA LEU A 22 -23.25 -4.54 6.49
C LEU A 22 -24.06 -5.67 5.84
N GLY A 23 -23.41 -6.76 5.42
CA GLY A 23 -24.07 -7.98 4.93
C GLY A 23 -24.90 -8.70 5.99
N GLU A 24 -24.56 -8.54 7.26
CA GLU A 24 -25.36 -8.99 8.41
C GLU A 24 -26.53 -8.04 8.75
N GLY A 25 -26.68 -6.93 8.00
CA GLY A 25 -27.76 -5.97 8.16
C GLY A 25 -27.50 -4.85 9.18
N LYS A 26 -26.26 -4.69 9.69
CA LYS A 26 -25.93 -3.60 10.61
C LYS A 26 -25.96 -2.25 9.90
N ALA A 27 -26.32 -1.20 10.62
CA ALA A 27 -26.31 0.16 10.07
C ALA A 27 -24.87 0.71 9.99
N ILE A 28 -24.60 1.60 9.02
CA ILE A 28 -23.27 2.20 8.79
C ILE A 28 -22.71 2.85 10.07
N GLY A 29 -23.53 3.54 10.86
CA GLY A 29 -23.10 4.17 12.11
C GLY A 29 -22.64 3.15 13.17
N GLU A 30 -23.28 1.98 13.24
CA GLU A 30 -22.86 0.90 14.15
C GLU A 30 -21.55 0.26 13.69
N VAL A 31 -21.41 0.07 12.37
CA VAL A 31 -20.17 -0.43 11.76
C VAL A 31 -19.02 0.52 12.01
N CYS A 32 -19.21 1.82 11.81
CA CYS A 32 -18.18 2.82 12.06
C CYS A 32 -17.78 2.87 13.54
N ARG A 33 -18.74 2.71 14.46
CA ARG A 33 -18.47 2.60 15.90
C ARG A 33 -17.66 1.34 16.23
N HIS A 34 -18.03 0.18 15.68
CA HIS A 34 -17.29 -1.09 15.84
C HIS A 34 -15.86 -0.99 15.31
N LEU A 35 -15.69 -0.30 14.18
CA LEU A 35 -14.38 -0.09 13.56
C LEU A 35 -13.59 1.06 14.18
N GLU A 36 -14.12 1.74 15.21
CA GLU A 36 -13.49 2.89 15.87
C GLU A 36 -13.07 4.01 14.90
N VAL A 37 -13.90 4.27 13.89
CA VAL A 37 -13.67 5.31 12.89
C VAL A 37 -14.91 6.18 12.70
N SER A 38 -14.70 7.43 12.27
CA SER A 38 -15.82 8.28 11.85
C SER A 38 -16.40 7.80 10.52
N GLU A 39 -17.69 8.05 10.28
CA GLU A 39 -18.34 7.81 8.98
C GLU A 39 -17.64 8.56 7.84
N ALA A 40 -17.17 9.78 8.10
CA ALA A 40 -16.41 10.56 7.14
C ALA A 40 -15.08 9.87 6.72
N THR A 41 -14.40 9.24 7.68
CA THR A 41 -13.21 8.41 7.43
C THR A 41 -13.58 7.17 6.64
N TYR A 42 -14.64 6.48 7.03
CA TYR A 42 -15.13 5.28 6.35
C TYR A 42 -15.45 5.54 4.88
N HIS A 43 -16.24 6.57 4.57
CA HIS A 43 -16.57 6.92 3.18
C HIS A 43 -15.34 7.34 2.36
N ARG A 44 -14.37 8.02 2.98
CA ARG A 44 -13.10 8.33 2.32
C ARG A 44 -12.34 7.06 1.96
N TRP A 45 -12.28 6.10 2.89
CA TRP A 45 -11.64 4.81 2.66
C TRP A 45 -12.36 4.00 1.59
N GLN A 46 -13.70 3.98 1.58
CA GLN A 46 -14.48 3.33 0.52
C GLN A 46 -14.15 3.91 -0.87
N ARG A 47 -14.05 5.24 -1.00
CA ARG A 47 -13.65 5.87 -2.27
C ARG A 47 -12.23 5.51 -2.71
N GLN A 48 -11.32 5.37 -1.75
CA GLN A 48 -9.90 5.14 -2.03
C GLN A 48 -9.54 3.67 -2.20
N PHE A 49 -10.24 2.76 -1.50
CA PHE A 49 -9.87 1.35 -1.37
C PHE A 49 -11.05 0.38 -1.54
N GLY A 50 -12.30 0.85 -1.63
CA GLY A 50 -13.50 -0.01 -1.65
C GLY A 50 -13.63 -0.92 -2.88
N GLY A 51 -12.84 -0.69 -3.93
CA GLY A 51 -12.73 -1.58 -5.09
C GLY A 51 -11.55 -2.56 -5.04
N MET A 52 -10.64 -2.45 -4.07
CA MET A 52 -9.46 -3.30 -3.98
C MET A 52 -9.81 -4.67 -3.37
N LYS A 53 -9.75 -5.71 -4.20
CA LYS A 53 -9.90 -7.10 -3.75
C LYS A 53 -8.67 -7.54 -2.94
N ALA A 54 -8.79 -8.67 -2.25
CA ALA A 54 -7.66 -9.24 -1.51
C ALA A 54 -6.44 -9.54 -2.37
N ASP A 55 -6.68 -9.93 -3.61
CA ASP A 55 -5.64 -10.19 -4.59
C ASP A 55 -4.95 -8.92 -5.05
N ASP A 56 -5.65 -7.78 -5.12
CA ASP A 56 -5.04 -6.49 -5.49
C ASP A 56 -4.03 -6.03 -4.43
N VAL A 57 -4.32 -6.27 -3.15
CA VAL A 57 -3.39 -5.95 -2.06
C VAL A 57 -2.16 -6.86 -2.07
N LYS A 58 -2.37 -8.15 -2.31
CA LYS A 58 -1.26 -9.11 -2.41
C LYS A 58 -0.38 -8.74 -3.60
N ARG A 59 -0.99 -8.44 -4.73
CA ARG A 59 -0.30 -8.01 -5.95
C ARG A 59 0.45 -6.70 -5.75
N LEU A 60 -0.13 -5.73 -5.05
CA LEU A 60 0.55 -4.47 -4.72
C LEU A 60 1.83 -4.72 -3.90
N LYS A 61 1.77 -5.57 -2.86
CA LYS A 61 2.95 -5.91 -2.05
C LYS A 61 4.03 -6.64 -2.83
N GLU A 62 3.64 -7.55 -3.72
CA GLU A 62 4.59 -8.23 -4.61
C GLU A 62 5.28 -7.24 -5.54
N LEU A 63 4.51 -6.31 -6.13
CA LEU A 63 5.04 -5.27 -6.99
C LEU A 63 5.97 -4.30 -6.25
N GLU A 64 5.64 -3.92 -5.01
CA GLU A 64 6.50 -3.07 -4.18
C GLU A 64 7.84 -3.75 -3.87
N ARG A 65 7.81 -5.04 -3.49
CA ARG A 65 9.03 -5.83 -3.24
C ARG A 65 9.89 -5.97 -4.49
N GLU A 66 9.26 -6.30 -5.61
CA GLU A 66 9.97 -6.44 -6.88
C GLU A 66 10.57 -5.10 -7.31
N ASN A 67 9.84 -4.00 -7.13
CA ASN A 67 10.34 -2.65 -7.44
C ASN A 67 11.57 -2.29 -6.59
N THR A 68 11.55 -2.61 -5.29
CA THR A 68 12.73 -2.41 -4.42
C THR A 68 13.92 -3.24 -4.89
N ARG A 69 13.70 -4.51 -5.22
CA ARG A 69 14.75 -5.40 -5.73
C ARG A 69 15.33 -4.89 -7.05
N LEU A 70 14.47 -4.54 -8.00
CA LEU A 70 14.88 -4.02 -9.30
C LEU A 70 15.65 -2.70 -9.16
N LYS A 71 15.23 -1.80 -8.27
CA LYS A 71 15.97 -0.56 -7.99
C LYS A 71 17.38 -0.82 -7.45
N ALA A 72 17.55 -1.80 -6.57
CA ALA A 72 18.86 -2.18 -6.06
C ALA A 72 19.76 -2.70 -7.19
N ILE A 73 19.26 -3.64 -8.00
CA ILE A 73 19.99 -4.19 -9.15
C ILE A 73 20.40 -3.07 -10.13
N VAL A 74 19.48 -2.16 -10.45
CA VAL A 74 19.77 -1.04 -11.36
C VAL A 74 20.81 -0.09 -10.76
N ALA A 75 20.79 0.15 -9.45
CA ALA A 75 21.79 1.00 -8.79
C ALA A 75 23.18 0.36 -8.86
N ASP A 76 23.29 -0.94 -8.56
CA ASP A 76 24.55 -1.68 -8.64
C ASP A 76 25.10 -1.68 -10.08
N GLN A 77 24.25 -2.01 -11.06
CA GLN A 77 24.62 -1.98 -12.48
C GLN A 77 25.03 -0.57 -12.93
N ALA A 78 24.37 0.48 -12.43
CA ALA A 78 24.72 1.85 -12.77
C ALA A 78 26.10 2.24 -12.21
N LEU A 79 26.46 1.74 -11.01
CA LEU A 79 27.79 1.94 -10.43
C LEU A 79 28.86 1.20 -11.23
N GLU A 80 28.67 -0.08 -11.53
CA GLU A 80 29.59 -0.87 -12.36
C GLU A 80 29.81 -0.24 -13.74
N ASN A 81 28.73 0.17 -14.40
CA ASN A 81 28.82 0.83 -15.70
C ASN A 81 29.57 2.16 -15.65
N ARG A 82 29.48 2.92 -14.55
CA ARG A 82 30.27 4.14 -14.38
C ARG A 82 31.75 3.80 -14.23
N ALA A 83 32.09 2.85 -13.37
CA ALA A 83 33.48 2.41 -13.18
C ALA A 83 34.10 1.92 -14.50
N LEU A 84 33.38 1.08 -15.25
CA LEU A 84 33.83 0.59 -16.56
C LEU A 84 34.03 1.73 -17.56
N LYS A 85 33.13 2.72 -17.59
CA LYS A 85 33.27 3.89 -18.46
C LYS A 85 34.44 4.79 -18.06
N GLU A 86 34.74 4.92 -16.77
CA GLU A 86 35.91 5.68 -16.30
C GLU A 86 37.21 4.98 -16.69
N VAL A 87 37.30 3.66 -16.49
CA VAL A 87 38.45 2.86 -16.93
C VAL A 87 38.63 2.95 -18.45
N ALA A 88 37.54 2.83 -19.22
CA ALA A 88 37.58 2.89 -20.67
C ALA A 88 37.92 4.29 -21.22
N ARG A 89 37.70 5.36 -20.44
CA ARG A 89 38.09 6.73 -20.85
C ARG A 89 39.60 6.95 -20.82
N GLY A 90 40.33 6.15 -20.02
CA GLY A 90 41.79 6.18 -19.91
C GLY A 90 42.33 7.46 -19.27
N ASN A 91 43.38 7.32 -18.47
CA ASN A 91 44.27 8.43 -18.11
C ASN A 91 45.34 8.52 -19.20
N TRP A 92 45.09 9.30 -20.24
CA TRP A 92 46.08 9.79 -21.21
C TRP A 92 45.99 11.29 -21.32
#